data_AF-A0A7D5MWJ0-F1
#
_entry.id   AF-A0A7D5MWJ0-F1
#
_cell.length_a   1.000
_cell.length_b   1.000
_cell.length_c   1.000
_cell.angle_alpha   90.00
_cell.angle_beta   90.00
_cell.angle_gamma   90.00
#
_symmetry.space_group_name_H-M   'P 1'
#
loop_
_entity.id
_entity.type
_entity.pdbx_description
1 polymer ?
#
loop_
_entity_poly.entity_id
_entity_poly.type
_entity_poly.pdbx_seq_one_letter_code
_entity_poly.pdbx_strand_id
1 'polypeptide(L)'
;MSDRTPTPITERSLGTMSLMQRAPEQFGELVHRYGDLLDRSLMGRSNQELARLIEDLSEISDCLGILGAGPRDTVDLHKAAMTTRLEVCSAHKTKGYVEEGRLLLLQLMGHLLSFYRRLSWGRGPAFRSRPENHTETLAAPGDTGKQP
;
A
#
# COMPACT_ATOMS: atom_id res chain seq x y z
N MET A 1 28.82 33.35 19.42
CA MET A 1 27.61 32.87 18.72
C MET A 1 27.48 31.38 19.05
N SER A 2 26.55 31.00 19.93
CA SER A 2 26.35 29.60 20.32
C SER A 2 25.61 28.86 19.23
N ASP A 3 26.27 27.86 18.66
CA ASP A 3 25.67 26.89 17.76
C ASP A 3 24.86 25.88 18.60
N ARG A 4 23.54 25.88 18.46
CA ARG A 4 22.67 24.89 19.14
C ARG A 4 22.49 23.71 18.20
N THR A 5 23.30 22.67 18.37
CA THR A 5 23.00 21.35 17.82
C THR A 5 21.68 20.85 18.41
N PRO A 6 20.62 20.64 17.62
CA PRO A 6 19.38 20.10 18.14
C PRO A 6 19.60 18.66 18.59
N THR A 7 19.14 18.33 19.79
CA THR A 7 19.25 16.98 20.35
C THR A 7 18.22 16.04 19.70
N PRO A 8 18.56 14.76 19.46
CA PRO A 8 17.76 13.80 18.71
C PRO A 8 16.39 13.46 19.33
N ILE A 9 16.13 13.93 20.55
CA ILE A 9 14.89 13.70 21.29
C ILE A 9 13.77 14.64 20.81
N THR A 10 14.11 15.80 20.25
CA THR A 10 13.12 16.80 19.81
C THR A 10 12.48 16.45 18.45
N GLU A 11 13.19 15.73 17.57
CA GLU A 11 12.68 15.30 16.24
C GLU A 11 11.56 14.26 16.34
N ARG A 12 11.61 13.42 17.37
CA ARG A 12 10.61 12.37 17.56
C ARG A 12 9.24 12.94 17.96
N SER A 13 9.22 14.15 18.55
CA SER A 13 8.00 14.85 18.98
C SER A 13 7.39 15.77 17.90
N LEU A 14 8.06 15.97 16.77
CA LEU A 14 7.68 16.93 15.71
C LEU A 14 7.29 16.26 14.37
N GLY A 15 7.11 14.94 14.34
CA GLY A 15 6.75 14.23 13.09
C GLY A 15 7.80 14.36 12.00
N THR A 16 9.09 14.51 12.36
CA THR A 16 10.13 15.01 11.45
C THR A 16 10.75 13.94 10.56
N MET A 17 10.59 12.65 10.89
CA MET A 17 11.03 11.55 10.04
C MET A 17 9.87 10.97 9.23
N SER A 18 10.03 10.96 7.90
CA SER A 18 9.05 10.40 6.97
C SER A 18 8.94 8.88 7.12
N LEU A 19 7.84 8.32 6.62
CA LEU A 19 7.63 6.87 6.59
C LEU A 19 8.76 6.16 5.84
N MET A 20 9.23 6.75 4.74
CA MET A 20 10.37 6.26 3.97
C MET A 20 11.63 6.09 4.82
N GLN A 21 11.86 6.96 5.80
CA GLN A 21 13.04 6.91 6.68
C GLN A 21 12.85 5.95 7.86
N ARG A 22 11.63 5.90 8.43
CA ARG A 22 11.34 5.10 9.63
C ARG A 22 11.01 3.64 9.34
N ALA A 23 10.49 3.34 8.15
CA ALA A 23 10.01 2.03 7.76
C ALA A 23 10.27 1.76 6.26
N PRO A 24 11.55 1.74 5.83
CA PRO A 24 11.92 1.71 4.40
C PRO A 24 11.43 0.44 3.68
N GLU A 25 11.44 -0.71 4.35
CA GLU A 25 10.99 -1.99 3.79
C GLU A 25 9.48 -1.97 3.54
N GLN A 26 8.70 -1.54 4.53
CA GLN A 26 7.25 -1.40 4.40
C GLN A 26 6.90 -0.31 3.37
N PHE A 27 7.65 0.78 3.33
CA PHE A 27 7.47 1.82 2.32
C PHE A 27 7.73 1.28 0.91
N GLY A 28 8.82 0.52 0.71
CA GLY A 28 9.14 -0.12 -0.57
C GLY A 28 8.03 -1.07 -1.04
N GLU A 29 7.51 -1.91 -0.14
CA GLU A 29 6.38 -2.79 -0.45
C GLU A 29 5.12 -2.00 -0.84
N LEU A 30 4.81 -0.93 -0.11
CA LEU A 30 3.69 -0.05 -0.45
C LEU A 30 3.89 0.63 -1.82
N VAL A 31 5.12 1.03 -2.17
CA VAL A 31 5.46 1.59 -3.48
C VAL A 31 5.17 0.58 -4.60
N HIS A 32 5.56 -0.68 -4.42
CA HIS A 32 5.27 -1.74 -5.38
C HIS A 32 3.77 -1.99 -5.53
N ARG A 33 3.06 -2.21 -4.42
CA ARG A 33 1.60 -2.46 -4.43
C ARG A 33 0.81 -1.31 -5.04
N TYR A 34 1.17 -0.06 -4.71
CA TYR A 34 0.52 1.12 -5.26
C TYR A 34 0.86 1.30 -6.76
N GLY A 35 2.09 0.98 -7.16
CA GLY A 35 2.49 0.92 -8.58
C GLY A 35 1.64 -0.07 -9.37
N ASP A 36 1.38 -1.25 -8.84
CA ASP A 36 0.53 -2.25 -9.50
C ASP A 36 -0.94 -1.80 -9.61
N LEU A 37 -1.41 -0.98 -8.67
CA LEU A 37 -2.73 -0.34 -8.78
C LEU A 37 -2.77 0.72 -9.87
N LEU A 38 -1.72 1.52 -10.04
CA LEU A 38 -1.58 2.48 -11.14
C LEU A 38 -1.61 1.76 -12.50
N ASP A 39 -0.89 0.64 -12.62
CA ASP A 39 -0.87 -0.14 -13.87
C ASP A 39 -2.26 -0.68 -14.21
N ARG A 40 -2.96 -1.23 -13.21
CA ARG A 40 -4.32 -1.75 -13.35
C ARG A 40 -5.35 -0.64 -13.57
N SER A 41 -5.13 0.57 -13.07
CA SER A 41 -6.09 1.68 -13.26
C SER A 41 -6.12 2.20 -14.69
N LEU A 42 -5.02 2.04 -15.44
CA LEU A 42 -4.93 2.45 -16.84
C LEU A 42 -5.65 1.51 -17.80
N MET A 43 -6.02 0.33 -17.34
CA MET A 43 -6.74 -0.66 -18.15
C MET A 43 -8.25 -0.34 -18.10
N GLY A 44 -8.97 -0.62 -19.19
CA GLY A 44 -10.44 -0.57 -19.17
C GLY A 44 -10.97 -1.62 -18.19
N ARG A 45 -11.83 -1.21 -17.24
CA ARG A 45 -12.25 -2.03 -16.10
C ARG A 45 -13.73 -2.39 -16.17
N SER A 46 -14.04 -3.64 -15.89
CA SER A 46 -15.37 -4.08 -15.47
C SER A 46 -15.69 -3.61 -14.04
N ASN A 47 -16.97 -3.67 -13.64
CA ASN A 47 -17.39 -3.30 -12.28
C ASN A 47 -16.69 -4.14 -11.20
N GLN A 48 -16.41 -5.41 -11.46
CA GLN A 48 -15.75 -6.29 -10.49
C GLN A 48 -14.28 -5.92 -10.29
N GLU A 49 -13.58 -5.54 -11.37
CA GLU A 49 -12.19 -5.08 -11.30
C GLU A 49 -12.09 -3.74 -10.58
N LEU A 50 -13.06 -2.85 -10.78
CA LEU A 50 -13.14 -1.59 -10.03
C LEU A 50 -13.32 -1.84 -8.53
N ALA A 51 -14.20 -2.75 -8.14
CA ALA A 51 -14.42 -3.08 -6.72
C ALA A 51 -13.14 -3.62 -6.04
N ARG A 52 -12.41 -4.52 -6.72
CA ARG A 52 -11.13 -5.05 -6.23
C ARG A 52 -10.07 -3.97 -6.08
N LEU A 53 -9.98 -3.05 -7.04
CA LEU A 53 -9.04 -1.94 -6.99
C LEU A 53 -9.31 -1.00 -5.80
N ILE A 54 -10.58 -0.75 -5.49
CA ILE A 54 -10.97 0.05 -4.31
C ILE A 54 -10.62 -0.70 -3.01
N GLU A 55 -10.83 -2.01 -2.95
CA GLU A 55 -10.46 -2.84 -1.79
C GLU A 55 -8.94 -2.83 -1.56
N ASP A 56 -8.15 -3.11 -2.59
CA ASP A 56 -6.69 -3.05 -2.53
C ASP A 56 -6.17 -1.66 -2.11
N LEU A 57 -6.78 -0.59 -2.63
CA LEU A 57 -6.43 0.78 -2.25
C LEU A 57 -6.78 1.08 -0.79
N SER A 58 -7.90 0.55 -0.30
CA SER A 58 -8.28 0.63 1.10
C SER A 58 -7.28 -0.11 1.99
N GLU A 59 -6.81 -1.28 1.59
CA GLU A 59 -5.78 -2.02 2.34
C GLU A 59 -4.46 -1.26 2.43
N ILE A 60 -4.00 -0.65 1.33
CA ILE A 60 -2.80 0.23 1.35
C ILE A 60 -3.02 1.39 2.33
N SER A 61 -4.21 1.98 2.34
CA SER A 61 -4.54 3.08 3.25
C SER A 61 -4.55 2.64 4.73
N ASP A 62 -5.01 1.43 5.02
CA ASP A 62 -5.04 0.88 6.38
C ASP A 62 -3.59 0.59 6.84
N CYS A 63 -2.74 0.04 5.96
CA CYS A 63 -1.31 -0.13 6.24
C CYS A 63 -0.62 1.22 6.53
N LEU A 64 -0.87 2.23 5.70
CA LEU A 64 -0.36 3.59 5.94
C LEU A 64 -0.84 4.14 7.30
N GLY A 65 -2.12 3.96 7.63
CA GLY A 65 -2.69 4.39 8.90
C GLY A 65 -2.07 3.69 10.10
N ILE A 66 -1.85 2.38 10.02
CA ILE A 66 -1.19 1.57 11.06
C ILE A 66 0.26 2.04 11.28
N LEU A 67 0.96 2.41 10.20
CA LEU A 67 2.32 2.95 10.26
C LEU A 67 2.38 4.42 10.73
N GLY A 68 1.23 5.05 10.97
CA GLY A 68 1.13 6.45 11.39
C GLY A 68 1.52 7.43 10.29
N ALA A 69 1.25 7.09 9.03
CA ALA A 69 1.57 7.91 7.87
C ALA A 69 0.74 9.19 7.82
N GLY A 70 1.40 10.32 7.55
CA GLY A 70 0.74 11.59 7.30
C GLY A 70 0.46 11.85 5.81
N PRO A 71 -0.19 12.97 5.48
CA PRO A 71 -0.44 13.37 4.09
C PRO A 71 0.83 13.45 3.23
N ARG A 72 1.95 13.87 3.84
CA ARG A 72 3.25 13.94 3.17
C ARG A 72 3.74 12.55 2.74
N ASP A 73 3.58 11.55 3.60
CA ASP A 73 3.99 10.17 3.29
C ASP A 73 3.15 9.60 2.14
N THR A 74 1.86 9.94 2.05
CA THR A 74 0.99 9.54 0.93
C THR A 74 1.46 10.15 -0.39
N VAL A 75 1.90 11.40 -0.37
CA VAL A 75 2.46 12.09 -1.55
C VAL A 75 3.81 11.49 -1.94
N ASP A 76 4.67 11.20 -0.96
CA ASP A 76 5.99 10.61 -1.22
C ASP A 76 5.85 9.19 -1.79
N LEU A 77 4.91 8.39 -1.28
CA LEU A 77 4.53 7.09 -1.85
C LEU A 77 4.11 7.22 -3.32
N HIS A 78 3.20 8.16 -3.62
CA HIS A 78 2.72 8.38 -4.98
C HIS A 78 3.86 8.79 -5.91
N LYS A 79 4.73 9.73 -5.49
CA LYS A 79 5.89 10.16 -6.27
C LYS A 79 6.83 8.99 -6.55
N ALA A 80 7.19 8.21 -5.54
CA ALA A 80 8.09 7.07 -5.69
C ALA A 80 7.52 6.05 -6.68
N ALA A 81 6.23 5.67 -6.55
CA ALA A 81 5.59 4.75 -7.48
C ALA A 81 5.53 5.30 -8.91
N MET A 82 5.16 6.57 -9.08
CA MET A 82 5.13 7.24 -10.38
C MET A 82 6.51 7.25 -11.05
N THR A 83 7.58 7.58 -10.31
CA THR A 83 8.95 7.53 -10.83
C THR A 83 9.29 6.14 -11.35
N THR A 84 9.05 5.08 -10.57
CA THR A 84 9.36 3.71 -11.00
C THR A 84 8.58 3.27 -12.24
N ARG A 85 7.35 3.77 -12.44
CA ARG A 85 6.52 3.40 -13.61
C ARG A 85 6.81 4.25 -14.83
N LEU A 86 7.08 5.54 -14.66
CA LEU A 86 7.36 6.46 -15.76
C LEU A 86 8.72 6.18 -16.41
N GLU A 87 9.72 5.70 -15.66
CA GLU A 87 11.02 5.30 -16.21
C GLU A 87 10.91 4.18 -17.26
N VAL A 88 9.87 3.35 -17.18
CA VAL A 88 9.68 2.16 -18.03
C VAL A 88 8.63 2.37 -19.12
N CYS A 89 7.95 3.53 -19.15
CA CYS A 89 6.78 3.76 -20.00
C CYS A 89 7.05 4.58 -21.26
N SER A 90 6.33 4.26 -22.35
CA SER A 90 6.29 5.07 -23.56
C SER A 90 5.53 6.39 -23.33
N ALA A 91 5.88 7.43 -24.08
CA ALA A 91 5.31 8.78 -23.93
C ALA A 91 3.77 8.84 -24.00
N HIS A 92 3.14 7.92 -24.74
CA HIS A 92 1.68 7.83 -24.81
C HIS A 92 1.02 7.35 -23.51
N LYS A 93 1.70 6.48 -22.75
CA LYS A 93 1.20 5.99 -21.45
C LYS A 93 1.37 7.03 -20.35
N THR A 94 2.36 7.92 -20.46
CA THR A 94 2.67 8.97 -19.47
C THR A 94 1.46 9.85 -19.13
N LYS A 95 0.67 10.28 -20.14
CA LYS A 95 -0.51 11.12 -19.89
C LYS A 95 -1.58 10.38 -19.08
N GLY A 96 -1.78 9.10 -19.37
CA GLY A 96 -2.70 8.24 -18.61
C GLY A 96 -2.28 8.12 -17.14
N TYR A 97 -0.99 7.84 -16.88
CA TYR A 97 -0.48 7.73 -15.51
C TYR A 97 -0.69 9.01 -14.69
N VAL A 98 -0.50 10.18 -15.30
CA VAL A 98 -0.68 11.45 -14.61
C VAL A 98 -2.14 11.68 -14.21
N GLU A 99 -3.09 11.41 -15.10
CA GLU A 99 -4.51 11.64 -14.82
C GLU A 99 -5.07 10.59 -13.84
N GLU A 100 -4.87 9.29 -14.11
CA GLU A 100 -5.32 8.22 -13.22
C GLU A 100 -4.61 8.27 -11.86
N GLY A 101 -3.32 8.63 -11.87
CA GLY A 101 -2.51 8.70 -10.66
C GLY A 101 -3.01 9.76 -9.67
N ARG A 102 -3.47 10.92 -10.17
CA ARG A 102 -4.07 11.96 -9.31
C ARG A 102 -5.37 11.49 -8.66
N LEU A 103 -6.22 10.81 -9.43
CA LEU A 103 -7.47 10.25 -8.91
C LEU A 103 -7.22 9.17 -7.86
N LEU A 104 -6.24 8.30 -8.09
CA LEU A 104 -5.84 7.27 -7.12
C LEU A 104 -5.26 7.87 -5.84
N LEU A 105 -4.39 8.88 -5.95
CA LEU A 105 -3.86 9.58 -4.78
C LEU A 105 -4.98 10.20 -3.93
N LEU A 106 -5.95 10.87 -4.57
CA LEU A 106 -7.07 11.48 -3.85
C LEU A 106 -7.91 10.43 -3.11
N GLN A 107 -8.20 9.30 -3.76
CA GLN A 107 -8.91 8.18 -3.14
C GLN A 107 -8.12 7.60 -1.97
N LEU A 108 -6.82 7.37 -2.13
CA LEU A 108 -5.94 6.88 -1.07
C LEU A 108 -5.96 7.78 0.16
N MET A 109 -5.89 9.10 -0.04
CA MET A 109 -6.00 10.08 1.05
C MET A 109 -7.38 10.03 1.73
N GLY A 110 -8.46 9.86 0.96
CA GLY A 110 -9.81 9.71 1.50
C GLY A 110 -9.99 8.46 2.35
N HIS A 111 -9.41 7.33 1.93
CA HIS A 111 -9.40 6.10 2.71
C HIS A 111 -8.55 6.23 3.99
N LEU A 112 -7.37 6.86 3.89
CA LEU A 112 -6.51 7.12 5.05
C LEU A 112 -7.19 8.06 6.08
N LEU A 113 -7.88 9.10 5.62
CA LEU A 113 -8.69 9.95 6.49
C LEU A 113 -9.82 9.16 7.16
N SER A 114 -10.45 8.26 6.40
CA SER A 114 -11.50 7.39 6.94
C SER A 114 -10.95 6.42 8.00
N PHE A 115 -9.73 5.90 7.82
CA PHE A 115 -9.02 5.13 8.84
C PHE A 115 -8.84 5.94 10.12
N TYR A 116 -8.29 7.15 10.03
CA TYR A 116 -8.08 7.99 11.21
C TYR A 116 -9.38 8.38 11.91
N ARG A 117 -10.46 8.62 11.15
CA ARG A 117 -11.79 8.86 11.72
C ARG A 117 -12.31 7.64 12.49
N ARG A 118 -12.17 6.43 11.94
CA ARG A 118 -12.55 5.18 12.64
C ARG A 118 -11.75 5.02 13.94
N LEU A 119 -10.43 5.24 13.87
CA LEU A 119 -9.55 5.19 15.02
C LEU A 119 -9.95 6.20 16.11
N SER A 120 -10.28 7.44 15.72
CA SER A 120 -10.71 8.48 16.66
C SER A 120 -12.02 8.19 17.39
N TRP A 121 -12.87 7.31 16.82
CA TRP A 121 -14.13 6.87 17.43
C TRP A 121 -13.98 5.58 18.25
N GLY A 122 -12.76 5.12 18.53
CA GLY A 122 -12.50 3.88 19.26
C GLY A 122 -12.81 2.61 18.46
N ARG A 123 -13.13 2.73 17.17
CA ARG A 123 -13.22 1.59 16.23
C ARG A 123 -11.86 1.41 15.58
N GLY A 124 -10.95 0.75 16.29
CA GLY A 124 -9.67 0.34 15.72
C GLY A 124 -9.86 -0.56 14.48
N PRO A 125 -8.88 -0.60 13.57
CA PRO A 125 -8.95 -1.49 12.41
C PRO A 125 -9.12 -2.93 12.93
N ALA A 126 -10.20 -3.60 12.51
CA ALA A 126 -10.35 -5.02 12.74
C ALA A 126 -9.23 -5.69 11.95
N PHE A 127 -8.19 -6.17 12.65
CA PHE A 127 -7.16 -7.02 12.06
C PHE A 127 -7.88 -8.21 11.43
N ARG A 128 -8.10 -8.15 10.12
CA ARG A 128 -8.82 -9.19 9.40
C ARG A 128 -7.81 -10.32 9.23
N SER A 129 -7.74 -11.21 10.22
CA SER A 129 -6.97 -12.44 10.14
C SER A 129 -7.41 -13.17 8.87
N ARG A 130 -6.56 -13.17 7.85
CA ARG A 130 -6.74 -13.98 6.66
C ARG A 130 -6.77 -15.44 7.15
N PRO A 131 -7.84 -16.21 6.91
CA PRO A 131 -7.80 -17.63 7.22
C PRO A 131 -6.73 -18.25 6.33
N GLU A 132 -5.67 -18.74 6.96
CA GLU A 132 -4.65 -19.54 6.30
C GLU A 132 -5.32 -20.85 5.90
N ASN A 133 -5.75 -20.94 4.64
CA ASN A 133 -6.10 -22.22 4.03
C ASN A 133 -4.78 -22.96 3.77
N HIS A 134 -4.23 -23.60 4.81
CA HIS A 134 -3.24 -24.63 4.62
C HIS A 134 -3.89 -25.82 3.91
N THR A 135 -3.53 -25.92 2.64
CA THR A 135 -3.69 -27.11 1.84
C THR A 135 -2.68 -28.13 2.37
N GLU A 136 -3.11 -29.02 3.24
CA GLU A 136 -2.44 -30.30 3.51
C GLU A 136 -3.42 -31.40 3.05
N THR A 137 -3.24 -31.89 1.83
CA THR A 137 -2.49 -33.12 1.52
C THR A 137 -3.33 -34.38 1.79
N LEU A 138 -3.93 -34.91 0.72
CA LEU A 138 -4.01 -36.36 0.55
C LEU A 138 -3.60 -36.69 -0.89
N ALA A 139 -2.29 -36.77 -1.09
CA ALA A 139 -1.72 -37.45 -2.23
C ALA A 139 -1.97 -38.95 -2.07
N ALA A 140 -2.67 -39.54 -3.04
CA ALA A 140 -2.55 -40.97 -3.29
C ALA A 140 -1.13 -41.26 -3.83
N PRO A 141 -0.57 -42.40 -3.47
CA PRO A 141 -0.02 -43.27 -4.49
C PRO A 141 -0.46 -44.72 -4.30
N GLY A 142 -0.65 -45.40 -5.42
CA GLY A 142 -1.11 -46.78 -5.46
C GLY A 142 -0.15 -47.78 -4.81
N ASP A 143 -0.74 -48.83 -4.25
CA ASP A 143 -0.03 -50.05 -3.89
C ASP A 143 -0.60 -51.22 -4.70
N THR A 144 0.20 -51.57 -5.72
CA THR A 144 0.59 -52.91 -6.15
C THR A 144 -0.30 -54.09 -5.78
N GLY A 145 -0.74 -54.81 -6.81
CA GLY A 145 -1.35 -56.12 -6.65
C GLY A 145 -0.38 -57.20 -6.18
N LYS A 146 -0.98 -58.39 -6.01
CA LYS A 146 -0.45 -59.77 -6.02
C LYS A 146 -0.45 -60.53 -4.66
N GLN A 147 -1.51 -61.35 -4.50
CA GLN A 147 -1.53 -62.80 -4.13
C GLN A 147 -1.03 -63.24 -2.73
N PRO A 148 -1.35 -64.47 -2.25
CA PRO A 148 -1.97 -65.63 -2.93
C PRO A 148 -3.42 -65.97 -2.52
#